data_AF-A0A183G5R2-F1
#
_entry.id   AF-A0A183G5R2-F1
#
_cell.length_a   1.000
_cell.length_b   1.000
_cell.length_c   1.000
_cell.angle_alpha   90.00
_cell.angle_beta   90.00
_cell.angle_gamma   90.00
#
_symmetry.space_group_name_H-M   'P 1'
#
loop_
_entity.id
_entity.type
_entity.pdbx_description
1 polymer ?
#
loop_
_entity_poly.entity_id
_entity_poly.type
_entity_poly.pdbx_seq_one_letter_code
_entity_poly.pdbx_strand_id
1 'polypeptide(L)'
;MRDGERHLCRLAKARHRQAEDIEKFLGINDENGHLLTNRKRAMKRWHDYFERISTEELAHPPIPCVPSTHGPLQKSTVEETEAALKKMKPGKATGPDGIAADLWKL
;
A
#
# COMPACT_ATOMS: atom_id res chain seq x y z
N MET A 1 8.87 -37.35 -13.03
CA MET A 1 8.68 -36.34 -11.96
C MET A 1 8.42 -34.92 -12.47
N ARG A 2 9.11 -34.42 -13.52
CA ARG A 2 8.90 -33.05 -14.05
C ARG A 2 7.49 -32.70 -14.55
N ASP A 3 6.69 -33.69 -14.97
CA ASP A 3 5.40 -33.42 -15.59
C ASP A 3 4.28 -33.09 -14.58
N GLY A 4 4.35 -33.72 -13.39
CA GLY A 4 3.45 -33.43 -12.27
C GLY A 4 3.64 -32.02 -11.71
N GLU A 5 4.89 -31.58 -11.55
CA GLU A 5 5.23 -30.21 -11.11
C GLU A 5 4.73 -29.15 -12.09
N ARG A 6 4.85 -29.43 -13.39
CA ARG A 6 4.33 -28.56 -14.46
C ARG A 6 2.80 -28.49 -14.45
N HIS A 7 2.14 -29.60 -14.11
CA HIS A 7 0.69 -29.64 -13.98
C HIS A 7 0.20 -28.87 -12.74
N LEU A 8 0.87 -29.04 -11.60
CA LEU A 8 0.60 -28.29 -10.37
C LEU A 8 0.83 -26.78 -10.55
N CYS A 9 1.90 -26.39 -11.24
CA CYS A 9 2.17 -24.98 -11.54
C CYS A 9 1.09 -24.37 -12.45
N ARG A 10 0.59 -25.13 -13.45
CA ARG A 10 -0.52 -24.71 -14.30
C ARG A 10 -1.82 -24.55 -13.50
N LEU A 11 -2.11 -25.50 -12.62
CA LEU A 11 -3.29 -25.49 -11.76
C LEU A 11 -3.28 -24.31 -10.77
N ALA A 12 -2.13 -24.04 -10.14
CA ALA A 12 -1.96 -22.91 -9.24
C ALA A 12 -2.18 -21.56 -9.96
N LYS A 13 -1.63 -21.40 -11.18
CA LYS A 13 -1.85 -20.19 -11.99
C LYS A 13 -3.30 -20.01 -12.42
N ALA A 14 -4.00 -21.10 -12.75
CA ALA A 14 -5.42 -21.06 -13.11
C ALA A 14 -6.30 -20.62 -11.93
N ARG A 15 -6.06 -21.19 -10.74
CA ARG A 15 -6.76 -20.80 -9.51
C ARG A 15 -6.48 -19.35 -9.12
N HIS A 16 -5.23 -18.90 -9.25
CA HIS A 16 -4.87 -17.50 -8.99
C HIS A 16 -5.64 -16.54 -9.89
N ARG A 17 -5.75 -16.85 -11.20
CA ARG A 17 -6.55 -16.05 -12.15
C ARG A 17 -8.05 -16.10 -11.87
N GLN A 18 -8.59 -17.25 -11.41
CA GLN A 18 -9.99 -17.38 -11.04
C GLN A 18 -10.34 -16.65 -9.73
N ALA A 19 -9.38 -16.50 -8.82
CA ALA A 19 -9.55 -15.79 -7.56
C ALA A 19 -9.33 -14.27 -7.67
N GLU A 20 -8.87 -13.78 -8.83
CA GLU A 20 -8.97 -12.35 -9.16
C GLU A 20 -10.47 -12.06 -9.42
N ASP A 21 -11.21 -11.73 -8.35
CA ASP A 21 -12.68 -11.42 -8.32
C ASP A 21 -13.09 -10.21 -9.18
N ILE A 22 -12.11 -9.59 -9.82
CA ILE A 22 -12.22 -8.40 -10.63
C ILE A 22 -11.36 -8.69 -11.83
N GLU A 23 -11.99 -9.00 -12.98
CA GLU A 23 -11.37 -8.68 -14.26
C GLU A 23 -10.86 -7.25 -14.11
N LYS A 24 -9.53 -7.04 -14.13
CA LYS A 24 -8.88 -5.73 -13.91
C LYS A 24 -9.37 -4.76 -14.97
N PHE A 25 -10.58 -4.25 -14.76
CA PHE A 25 -11.30 -3.46 -15.70
C PHE A 25 -10.73 -2.07 -15.53
N LEU A 26 -9.81 -1.71 -16.43
CA LEU A 26 -9.43 -0.33 -16.64
C LEU A 26 -10.59 0.38 -17.35
N GLY A 27 -11.63 0.65 -16.57
CA GLY A 27 -12.78 1.45 -16.94
C GLY A 27 -12.68 2.85 -16.36
N ILE A 28 -12.81 3.87 -17.18
CA ILE A 28 -12.97 5.25 -16.73
C ILE A 28 -13.97 5.96 -17.63
N ASN A 29 -14.82 6.81 -17.07
CA ASN A 29 -15.73 7.60 -17.88
C ASN A 29 -14.98 8.75 -18.55
N ASP A 30 -15.31 9.01 -19.81
CA ASP A 30 -14.90 10.24 -20.49
C ASP A 30 -15.67 11.45 -19.93
N GLU A 31 -15.39 12.63 -20.47
CA GLU A 31 -15.99 13.90 -20.03
C GLU A 31 -17.50 13.97 -20.27
N ASN A 32 -18.01 13.17 -21.20
CA ASN A 32 -19.42 13.07 -21.52
C ASN A 32 -20.11 11.93 -20.73
N GLY A 33 -19.38 11.25 -19.84
CA GLY A 33 -19.91 10.15 -19.04
C GLY A 33 -19.88 8.78 -19.74
N HIS A 34 -19.26 8.64 -20.91
CA HIS A 34 -19.18 7.34 -21.59
C HIS A 34 -18.03 6.51 -21.06
N LEU A 35 -18.30 5.22 -20.83
CA LEU A 35 -17.30 4.30 -20.30
C LEU A 35 -16.21 3.96 -21.32
N LEU A 36 -14.97 4.31 -21.00
CA LEU A 36 -13.78 3.93 -21.76
C LEU A 36 -13.22 2.60 -21.23
N THR A 37 -13.25 1.57 -22.06
CA THR A 37 -12.71 0.23 -21.74
C THR A 37 -11.37 -0.06 -22.42
N ASN A 38 -11.01 0.73 -23.43
CA ASN A 38 -9.72 0.62 -24.10
C ASN A 38 -8.61 1.13 -23.16
N ARG A 39 -7.70 0.24 -22.78
CA ARG A 39 -6.60 0.55 -21.84
C ARG A 39 -5.81 1.82 -22.18
N LYS A 40 -5.47 2.05 -23.46
CA LYS A 40 -4.70 3.26 -23.86
C LYS A 40 -5.52 4.53 -23.62
N ARG A 41 -6.80 4.51 -24.01
CA ARG A 41 -7.72 5.65 -23.83
C ARG A 41 -8.01 5.90 -22.35
N ALA A 42 -8.21 4.83 -21.58
CA ALA A 42 -8.43 4.92 -20.14
C ALA A 42 -7.22 5.51 -19.42
N MET A 43 -6.00 5.03 -19.71
CA MET A 43 -4.77 5.57 -19.13
C MET A 43 -4.55 7.04 -19.49
N LYS A 44 -4.81 7.43 -20.75
CA LYS A 44 -4.73 8.84 -21.15
C LYS A 44 -5.71 9.71 -20.37
N ARG A 45 -6.97 9.25 -20.22
CA ARG A 45 -7.97 9.98 -19.44
C ARG A 45 -7.58 10.14 -17.97
N TRP A 46 -7.02 9.09 -17.36
CA TRP A 46 -6.47 9.13 -16.02
C TRP A 46 -5.35 10.18 -15.89
N HIS A 47 -4.41 10.19 -16.84
CA HIS A 47 -3.32 11.17 -16.88
C HIS A 47 -3.86 12.60 -16.98
N ASP A 48 -4.69 12.89 -17.98
CA ASP A 48 -5.24 14.22 -18.25
C ASP A 48 -6.04 14.74 -17.03
N TYR A 49 -6.80 13.86 -16.35
CA TYR A 49 -7.55 14.22 -15.15
C TYR A 49 -6.63 14.62 -13.99
N PHE A 50 -5.61 13.81 -13.69
CA PHE A 50 -4.68 14.08 -12.61
C PHE A 50 -3.81 15.31 -12.87
N GLU A 51 -3.30 15.48 -14.09
CA GLU A 51 -2.52 16.65 -14.49
C GLU A 51 -3.28 17.95 -14.20
N ARG A 52 -4.59 17.99 -14.50
CA ARG A 52 -5.45 19.13 -14.23
C ARG A 52 -5.66 19.42 -12.74
N ILE A 53 -5.76 18.40 -11.89
CA ILE A 53 -6.01 18.60 -10.46
C ILE A 53 -4.73 18.68 -9.62
N SER A 54 -3.58 18.30 -10.18
CA SER A 54 -2.30 18.21 -9.46
C SER A 54 -1.37 19.39 -9.73
N THR A 55 -1.88 20.45 -10.37
CA THR A 55 -1.08 21.63 -10.73
C THR A 55 -1.02 22.68 -9.63
N GLU A 56 -1.90 22.60 -8.64
CA GLU A 56 -1.89 23.50 -7.49
C GLU A 56 -1.09 22.85 -6.36
N GLU A 57 0.18 23.24 -6.24
CA GLU A 57 0.92 23.09 -5.00
C GLU A 57 0.11 23.84 -3.93
N LEU A 58 -0.51 23.09 -3.01
CA LEU A 58 -1.21 23.69 -1.89
C LEU A 58 -0.22 24.59 -1.17
N ALA A 59 -0.51 25.89 -1.10
CA ALA A 59 0.35 26.86 -0.46
C ALA A 59 0.70 26.41 0.96
N HIS A 60 1.87 25.81 1.12
CA HIS A 60 2.39 25.36 2.40
C HIS A 60 3.38 26.41 2.90
N PRO A 61 3.29 26.78 4.19
CA PRO A 61 4.26 27.68 4.77
C PRO A 61 5.67 27.09 4.60
N PRO A 62 6.70 27.94 4.47
CA PRO A 62 8.08 27.47 4.43
C PRO A 62 8.33 26.55 5.62
N ILE A 63 8.77 25.32 5.34
CA ILE A 63 9.21 24.41 6.40
C ILE A 63 10.44 25.05 7.03
N PRO A 64 10.43 25.32 8.36
CA PRO A 64 11.60 25.87 9.02
C PRO A 64 12.78 24.91 8.81
N CYS A 65 13.86 25.42 8.22
CA CYS A 65 15.13 24.70 8.16
C CYS A 65 15.72 24.71 9.58
N VAL A 66 15.28 23.76 10.41
CA VAL A 66 15.91 23.52 11.71
C VAL A 66 17.22 22.79 11.48
N PRO A 67 18.33 23.23 12.10
CA PRO A 67 19.57 22.49 12.04
C PRO A 67 19.31 21.05 12.49
N SER A 68 19.85 20.09 11.73
CA SER A 68 19.84 18.69 12.12
C SER A 68 20.31 18.61 13.57
N THR A 69 19.48 18.02 14.44
CA THR A 69 19.84 17.82 15.84
C THR A 69 20.94 16.77 15.87
N HIS A 70 22.19 17.20 15.71
CA HIS A 70 23.37 16.38 15.86
C HIS A 70 23.61 16.16 17.35
N GLY A 71 22.97 15.14 17.89
CA GLY A 71 23.18 14.65 19.24
C GLY A 71 23.29 13.12 19.24
N PRO A 72 23.87 12.52 20.28
CA PRO A 72 23.78 11.09 20.49
C PRO A 72 22.30 10.70 20.53
N LEU A 73 21.84 9.93 19.54
CA LEU A 73 20.55 9.26 19.63
C LEU A 73 20.59 8.43 20.92
N GLN A 74 19.66 8.69 21.84
CA GLN A 74 19.50 7.82 22.99
C GLN A 74 19.21 6.42 22.46
N LYS A 75 20.01 5.44 22.89
CA LYS A 75 19.75 4.05 22.55
C LYS A 75 18.46 3.66 23.26
N SER A 76 17.50 3.12 22.52
CA SER A 76 16.30 2.52 23.11
C SER A 76 16.73 1.51 24.16
N THR A 77 16.28 1.67 25.39
CA THR A 77 16.58 0.72 26.47
C THR A 77 15.59 -0.43 26.45
N VAL A 78 15.94 -1.55 27.08
CA VAL A 78 15.03 -2.70 27.19
C VAL A 78 13.78 -2.33 28.00
N GLU A 79 13.94 -1.50 29.03
CA GLU A 79 12.83 -1.04 29.86
C GLU A 79 11.84 -0.18 29.07
N GLU A 80 12.35 0.63 28.13
CA GLU A 80 11.53 1.44 27.23
C GLU A 80 10.74 0.57 26.26
N THR A 81 11.37 -0.44 25.65
CA THR A 81 10.68 -1.37 24.73
C THR A 81 9.65 -2.21 25.47
N GLU A 82 9.97 -2.72 26.66
CA GLU A 82 9.01 -3.43 27.51
C GLU A 82 7.83 -2.54 27.92
N ALA A 83 8.08 -1.29 28.31
CA ALA A 83 7.01 -0.36 28.70
C ALA A 83 6.09 -0.03 27.52
N ALA A 84 6.65 0.09 26.31
CA ALA A 84 5.89 0.28 25.09
C ALA A 84 5.02 -0.94 24.76
N LEU A 85 5.59 -2.15 24.83
CA LEU A 85 4.87 -3.41 24.63
C LEU A 85 3.71 -3.58 25.63
N LYS A 86 3.93 -3.27 26.91
CA LYS A 86 2.88 -3.31 27.97
C LYS A 86 1.70 -2.36 27.69
N LYS A 87 1.91 -1.28 26.91
CA LYS A 87 0.84 -0.33 26.55
C LYS A 87 0.03 -0.76 25.33
N MET A 88 0.48 -1.76 24.57
CA MET A 88 -0.25 -2.25 23.40
C MET A 88 -1.54 -2.95 23.83
N LYS A 89 -2.66 -2.62 23.17
CA LYS A 89 -3.97 -3.21 23.49
C LYS A 89 -4.19 -4.47 22.63
N PRO A 90 -4.64 -5.59 23.23
CA PRO A 90 -5.01 -6.79 22.49
C PRO A 90 -6.21 -6.51 21.56
N GLY A 91 -6.35 -7.29 20.48
CA GLY A 91 -7.49 -7.20 19.56
C GLY A 91 -7.59 -5.90 18.74
N LYS A 92 -6.50 -5.16 18.57
CA LYS A 92 -6.42 -4.04 17.62
C LYS A 92 -6.07 -4.52 16.22
N ALA A 93 -6.50 -3.75 15.22
CA ALA A 93 -6.18 -4.02 13.82
C ALA A 93 -4.67 -4.04 13.61
N THR A 94 -4.23 -5.02 12.85
CA THR A 94 -2.83 -5.26 12.52
C THR A 94 -2.29 -4.17 11.59
N GLY A 95 -1.02 -3.79 11.78
CA GLY A 95 -0.33 -2.88 10.90
C GLY A 95 0.03 -3.51 9.54
N PRO A 96 0.70 -2.76 8.66
CA PRO A 96 1.21 -3.29 7.38
C PRO A 96 2.18 -4.48 7.52
N ASP A 97 2.75 -4.64 8.71
CA ASP A 97 3.64 -5.74 9.08
C ASP A 97 2.92 -7.08 9.32
N GLY A 98 1.58 -7.08 9.46
CA GLY A 98 0.83 -8.32 9.66
C GLY A 98 0.96 -8.93 11.06
N ILE A 99 1.58 -8.24 12.02
CA ILE A 99 1.82 -8.75 13.38
C ILE A 99 0.83 -8.15 14.39
N ALA A 100 0.02 -9.00 15.02
CA ALA A 100 -0.91 -8.57 16.07
C ALA A 100 -0.19 -8.25 17.39
N ALA A 101 -0.78 -7.36 18.20
CA ALA A 101 -0.28 -7.03 19.54
C ALA A 101 -0.09 -8.29 20.42
N ASP A 102 -0.99 -9.27 20.27
CA ASP A 102 -1.01 -10.52 21.04
C ASP A 102 0.16 -11.47 20.73
N LEU A 103 0.88 -11.26 19.61
CA LEU A 103 2.06 -12.04 19.25
C LEU A 103 3.34 -11.56 19.94
N TRP A 104 3.35 -10.33 20.44
CA TRP A 104 4.51 -9.77 21.12
C TRP A 104 4.58 -10.34 22.54
N LYS A 105 5.58 -11.19 22.77
CA LYS A 105 5.88 -11.68 24.12
C LYS A 105 6.77 -10.66 24.84
N LEU A 106 6.34 -10.28 26.04
CA LEU A 106 7.24 -9.79 27.09
C LEU A 106 7.98 -10.97 27.70
#